data_AF-A0A6B0BMA0-F1
#
_entry.id   AF-A0A6B0BMA0-F1
#
_cell.length_a   1.000
_cell.length_b   1.000
_cell.length_c   1.000
_cell.angle_alpha   90.00
_cell.angle_beta   90.00
_cell.angle_gamma   90.00
#
_symmetry.space_group_name_H-M   'P 1'
#
loop_
_entity.id
_entity.type
_entity.pdbx_description
1 polymer ?
#
loop_
_entity_poly.entity_id
_entity_poly.type
_entity_poly.pdbx_seq_one_letter_code
_entity_poly.pdbx_strand_id
1 'polypeptide(L)' 'NDLQQLADNTKDMVATKGRAAYFGEESKGYIDPGAQSMVYILNALIGDEDNA' A
#
# COMPACT_ATOMS: atom_id res chain seq x y z
N ASN A 1 -4.86 -1.03 12.83
CA ASN A 1 -5.07 -2.07 11.81
C ASN A 1 -3.74 -2.46 11.11
N ASP A 2 -3.33 -3.73 11.22
CA ASP A 2 -2.11 -4.30 10.62
C ASP A 2 -2.08 -4.21 9.08
N LEU A 3 -3.24 -4.23 8.42
CA LEU A 3 -3.34 -4.15 6.97
C LEU A 3 -2.89 -2.79 6.46
N GLN A 4 -3.25 -1.70 7.15
CA GLN A 4 -2.83 -0.36 6.76
C GLN A 4 -1.30 -0.21 6.84
N GLN A 5 -0.66 -0.82 7.84
CA GLN A 5 0.80 -0.79 7.98
C GLN A 5 1.50 -1.44 6.77
N LEU A 6 0.91 -2.48 6.16
CA LEU A 6 1.47 -3.10 4.95
C LEU A 6 1.46 -2.14 3.75
N ALA A 7 0.41 -1.33 3.58
CA ALA A 7 0.37 -0.30 2.55
C ALA A 7 1.35 0.84 2.88
N ASP A 8 1.37 1.33 4.12
CA ASP A 8 2.25 2.42 4.54
C ASP A 8 3.74 2.08 4.34
N ASN A 9 4.12 0.82 4.58
CA ASN A 9 5.49 0.33 4.37
C ASN A 9 5.95 0.43 2.89
N THR A 10 5.02 0.48 1.93
CA THR A 10 5.38 0.66 0.52
C THR A 10 5.92 2.05 0.24
N LYS A 11 5.62 3.05 1.10
CA LYS A 11 6.06 4.43 0.93
C LYS A 11 7.57 4.58 0.85
N ASP A 12 8.32 3.76 1.59
CA ASP A 12 9.78 3.84 1.62
C ASP A 12 10.47 2.94 0.58
N MET A 13 9.71 2.25 -0.26
CA MET A 13 10.22 1.38 -1.31
C MET A 13 10.54 2.15 -2.59
N VAL A 14 11.56 1.68 -3.32
CA VAL A 14 11.78 2.08 -4.71
C VAL A 14 11.01 1.12 -5.60
N ALA A 15 10.11 1.65 -6.42
CA ALA A 15 9.29 0.84 -7.32
C ALA A 15 10.15 0.18 -8.42
N THR A 16 10.05 -1.14 -8.53
CA THR A 16 10.75 -1.93 -9.56
C THR A 16 9.82 -2.51 -10.63
N LYS A 17 8.51 -2.34 -10.45
CA LYS A 17 7.44 -2.84 -11.33
C LYS A 17 6.36 -1.77 -11.56
N GLY A 18 5.55 -1.96 -12.60
CA GLY A 18 4.42 -1.09 -12.94
C GLY A 18 4.83 0.29 -13.45
N ARG A 19 3.86 1.23 -13.48
CA ARG A 19 4.07 2.60 -13.96
C ARG A 19 4.95 3.43 -13.01
N ALA A 20 4.94 3.14 -11.72
CA ALA A 20 5.77 3.82 -10.73
C ALA A 20 7.27 3.56 -10.95
N ALA A 21 7.65 2.40 -11.52
CA ALA A 21 9.04 2.08 -11.82
C ALA A 21 9.70 3.03 -12.83
N TYR A 22 8.92 3.76 -13.64
CA TYR A 22 9.45 4.77 -14.56
C TYR A 22 10.14 5.94 -13.84
N PHE A 23 9.85 6.13 -12.55
CA PHE A 23 10.37 7.22 -11.74
C PHE A 23 11.58 6.83 -10.88
N GLY A 24 12.00 5.55 -10.88
CA GLY A 24 13.18 5.09 -10.14
C GLY A 24 13.16 5.54 -8.67
N GLU A 25 14.25 6.14 -8.19
CA GLU A 25 14.36 6.67 -6.81
C GLU A 25 13.26 7.69 -6.45
N GLU A 26 12.71 8.43 -7.42
CA GLU A 26 11.63 9.40 -7.18
C GLU A 26 10.27 8.73 -6.92
N SER A 27 10.15 7.41 -7.13
CA SER A 27 8.96 6.66 -6.72
C SER A 27 8.85 6.50 -5.20
N LYS A 28 9.97 6.65 -4.48
CA LYS A 28 10.00 6.62 -3.02
C LYS A 28 9.29 7.85 -2.45
N GLY A 29 8.59 7.66 -1.34
CA GLY A 29 7.78 8.68 -0.67
C GLY A 29 6.28 8.58 -0.98
N TYR A 30 5.86 7.67 -1.86
CA TYR A 30 4.48 7.45 -2.25
C TYR A 30 4.01 6.04 -1.87
N ILE A 31 2.84 5.95 -1.25
CA ILE A 31 2.19 4.65 -0.99
C ILE A 31 1.75 4.05 -2.33
N ASP A 32 2.02 2.76 -2.53
CA ASP A 32 1.55 2.05 -3.72
C ASP A 32 0.01 1.98 -3.71
N PRO A 33 -0.68 2.50 -4.74
CA PRO A 33 -2.13 2.51 -4.80
C PRO A 33 -2.75 1.11 -4.90
N GLY A 34 -2.00 0.12 -5.43
CA GLY A 34 -2.42 -1.27 -5.46
C GLY A 34 -2.45 -1.89 -4.06
N ALA A 35 -1.41 -1.66 -3.27
CA ALA A 35 -1.36 -2.05 -1.86
C ALA A 35 -2.47 -1.38 -1.05
N GLN A 36 -2.69 -0.06 -1.20
CA GLN A 36 -3.80 0.64 -0.53
C GLN A 36 -5.18 0.07 -0.92
N SER A 37 -5.38 -0.27 -2.19
CA SER A 37 -6.63 -0.90 -2.65
C SER A 37 -6.86 -2.26 -2.00
N MET A 38 -5.79 -3.04 -1.77
CA MET A 38 -5.90 -4.33 -1.07
C MET A 38 -6.26 -4.18 0.40
N VAL A 39 -5.85 -3.10 1.08
CA VAL A 39 -6.34 -2.80 2.44
C VAL A 39 -7.86 -2.68 2.43
N TYR A 40 -8.44 -1.91 1.49
CA TYR A 40 -9.89 -1.76 1.38
C TYR A 40 -10.60 -3.08 1.11
N ILE A 41 -10.06 -3.89 0.19
CA ILE A 41 -10.64 -5.19 -0.15
C ILE A 41 -10.59 -6.13 1.06
N LEU A 42 -9.46 -6.22 1.75
CA LEU A 42 -9.31 -7.11 2.90
C LEU A 42 -10.18 -6.65 4.07
N ASN A 43 -10.21 -5.37 4.41
CA ASN A 43 -11.13 -4.84 5.43
C ASN A 43 -12.59 -5.15 5.11
N ALA A 44 -13.00 -5.08 3.84
CA ALA A 44 -14.35 -5.46 3.44
C ALA A 44 -14.64 -6.96 3.54
N LEU A 45 -13.62 -7.82 3.40
CA LEU A 45 -13.76 -9.27 3.43
C LEU A 45 -13.69 -9.88 4.82
N ILE A 46 -12.74 -9.41 5.66
CA ILE A 46 -12.45 -10.02 6.97
C ILE A 46 -12.90 -9.15 8.14
N GLY A 47 -13.45 -7.96 7.86
CA GLY A 47 -13.82 -6.97 8.87
C GLY A 47 -12.68 -5.99 9.13
N ASP A 48 -13.04 -4.74 9.45
CA ASP A 48 -12.08 -3.72 9.84
C ASP A 48 -11.79 -3.86 11.34
N GLU A 49 -10.59 -4.31 11.68
CA GLU A 49 -10.16 -4.56 13.07
C GLU A 49 -10.17 -3.30 13.96
N ASP A 50 -10.30 -2.10 13.38
CA ASP A 50 -10.41 -0.85 14.12
C ASP A 50 -11.86 -0.55 14.58
N ASN A 51 -12.86 -1.40 14.27
CA ASN A 51 -14.26 -1.28 14.71
C ASN A 51 -14.69 -2.36 15.75
N ALA A 52 -13.81 -2.75 16.66
CA ALA A 52 -14.14 -3.58 17.82
C ALA A 52 -14.02 -2.81 19.14
#